data_AF-B5GC61-F1
#
_entry.id   AF-B5GC61-F1
#
_cell.length_a   1.000
_cell.length_b   1.000
_cell.length_c   1.000
_cell.angle_alpha   90.00
_cell.angle_beta   90.00
_cell.angle_gamma   90.00
#
_symmetry.space_group_name_H-M   'P 1'
#
loop_
_entity.id
_entity.type
_entity.pdbx_description
1 polymer ?
#
loop_
_entity_poly.entity_id
_entity_poly.type
_entity_poly.pdbx_seq_one_letter_code
_entity_poly.pdbx_strand_id
1 'polypeptide(L)'
;MPSLTPPTRMRLVDPELLRRLMSRTGTGREISVRELAREAGVHPAAIGFLRTGERSTASRTVAVAIARRLGVDELVLWEPLGRSVSEESVSTSVARIAA
;
A
#
# COMPACT_ATOMS: atom_id res chain seq x y z
N MET A 1 21.55 3.47 12.32
CA MET A 1 21.67 4.17 11.01
C MET A 1 20.30 4.20 10.36
N PRO A 2 19.81 5.32 9.83
CA PRO A 2 18.64 5.26 8.97
C PRO A 2 19.03 4.57 7.66
N SER A 3 18.28 3.54 7.26
CA SER A 3 18.47 2.89 5.96
C SER A 3 18.21 3.88 4.82
N LEU A 4 19.05 3.85 3.79
CA LEU A 4 19.01 4.77 2.63
C LEU A 4 18.02 4.32 1.54
N THR A 5 17.24 3.27 1.78
CA THR A 5 16.26 2.76 0.82
C THR A 5 15.08 3.72 0.73
N PRO A 6 14.79 4.31 -0.44
CA PRO A 6 13.64 5.18 -0.59
C PRO A 6 12.36 4.39 -0.26
N PRO A 7 11.41 4.97 0.50
CA PRO A 7 10.21 4.26 0.91
C PRO A 7 9.44 3.85 -0.35
N THR A 8 9.28 2.54 -0.56
CA THR A 8 8.53 1.98 -1.68
C THR A 8 7.17 2.66 -1.75
N ARG A 9 6.88 3.28 -2.89
CA ARG A 9 5.59 3.92 -3.15
C ARG A 9 4.65 2.89 -3.75
N MET A 10 3.40 2.97 -3.33
CA MET A 10 2.32 2.15 -3.85
C MET A 10 1.30 3.07 -4.50
N ARG A 11 0.76 2.67 -5.65
CA ARG A 11 -0.36 3.34 -6.32
C ARG A 11 -1.64 2.56 -6.05
N LEU A 12 -2.70 3.29 -5.73
CA LEU A 12 -4.04 2.75 -5.61
C LEU A 12 -4.54 2.39 -7.01
N VAL A 13 -5.00 1.15 -7.17
CA VAL A 13 -5.45 0.64 -8.47
C VAL A 13 -6.76 1.30 -8.89
N ASP A 14 -7.74 1.37 -7.97
CA ASP A 14 -9.07 1.92 -8.24
C ASP A 14 -9.67 2.58 -6.97
N PRO A 15 -9.96 3.90 -7.01
CA PRO A 15 -10.70 4.59 -5.93
C PRO A 15 -12.08 4.00 -5.64
N GLU A 16 -12.78 3.46 -6.63
CA GLU A 16 -14.09 2.83 -6.44
C GLU A 16 -13.96 1.49 -5.73
N LEU A 17 -12.94 0.68 -6.04
CA LEU A 17 -12.62 -0.52 -5.26
C LEU A 17 -12.36 -0.17 -3.78
N LEU A 18 -11.61 0.89 -3.49
CA LEU A 18 -11.42 1.36 -2.12
C LEU A 18 -12.76 1.67 -1.44
N ARG A 19 -13.66 2.40 -2.11
CA ARG A 19 -15.00 2.72 -1.57
C ARG A 19 -15.83 1.46 -1.31
N ARG A 20 -15.82 0.49 -2.23
CA ARG A 20 -16.52 -0.79 -2.10
C ARG A 20 -16.00 -1.61 -0.92
N LEU A 21 -14.69 -1.68 -0.73
CA LEU A 21 -14.10 -2.38 0.41
C LEU A 21 -14.38 -1.67 1.74
N MET A 22 -14.53 -0.35 1.73
CA MET A 22 -14.92 0.41 2.93
C MET A 22 -16.39 0.20 3.32
N SER A 23 -17.30 0.00 2.37
CA SER A 23 -18.71 -0.24 2.67
C SER A 23 -18.96 -1.63 3.27
N ARG A 24 -18.09 -2.60 2.96
CA ARG A 24 -18.13 -3.93 3.55
C ARG A 24 -16.72 -4.52 3.66
N THR A 25 -16.09 -4.30 4.81
CA THR A 25 -14.74 -4.83 5.10
C THR A 25 -14.75 -6.35 5.30
N GLY A 26 -13.59 -6.97 5.47
CA GLY A 26 -13.45 -8.39 5.78
C GLY A 26 -14.16 -8.86 7.05
N THR A 27 -14.58 -7.95 7.94
CA THR A 27 -15.43 -8.28 9.11
C THR A 27 -16.94 -8.20 8.80
N GLY A 28 -17.31 -7.85 7.57
CA GLY A 28 -18.68 -7.64 7.13
C GLY A 28 -19.30 -6.30 7.55
N ARG A 29 -18.54 -5.43 8.23
CA ARG A 29 -18.99 -4.11 8.67
C ARG A 29 -18.40 -2.99 7.83
N GLU A 30 -19.12 -1.88 7.74
CA GLU A 30 -18.59 -0.64 7.15
C GLU A 30 -17.48 -0.02 8.02
N ILE A 31 -16.63 0.81 7.40
CA ILE A 31 -15.63 1.61 8.10
C ILE A 31 -15.64 3.05 7.58
N SER A 32 -15.57 4.02 8.50
CA SER A 32 -15.48 5.43 8.15
C SER A 32 -14.07 5.85 7.70
N VAL A 33 -13.98 6.99 7.03
CA VAL A 33 -12.70 7.63 6.66
C VAL A 33 -11.82 7.88 7.89
N ARG A 34 -12.42 8.36 8.99
CA ARG A 34 -11.69 8.69 10.22
C ARG A 34 -11.13 7.44 10.89
N GLU A 35 -11.91 6.37 10.96
CA GLU A 35 -11.45 5.10 11.51
C GLU A 35 -10.34 4.49 10.66
N LEU A 36 -10.52 4.45 9.33
CA LEU A 36 -9.48 3.91 8.45
C LEU A 36 -8.17 4.72 8.57
N ALA A 37 -8.27 6.05 8.64
CA ALA A 37 -7.11 6.93 8.80
C ALA A 37 -6.39 6.71 10.13
N ARG A 38 -7.14 6.57 11.23
CA ARG A 38 -6.59 6.25 12.56
C ARG A 38 -5.82 4.93 12.55
N GLU A 39 -6.39 3.88 11.96
CA GLU A 39 -5.75 2.56 11.87
C GLU A 39 -4.54 2.56 10.92
N ALA A 40 -4.56 3.38 9.87
CA ALA A 40 -3.46 3.53 8.92
C ALA A 40 -2.36 4.52 9.36
N GLY A 41 -2.54 5.20 10.50
CA GLY A 41 -1.59 6.19 11.02
C GLY A 41 -1.44 7.44 10.13
N VAL A 42 -2.50 7.86 9.46
CA VAL A 42 -2.50 9.04 8.56
C VAL A 42 -3.58 10.05 8.91
N HIS A 43 -3.42 11.27 8.41
CA HIS A 43 -4.48 12.28 8.50
C HIS A 43 -5.71 11.86 7.67
N PRO A 44 -6.96 12.09 8.14
CA PRO A 44 -8.19 11.69 7.42
C PRO A 44 -8.28 12.21 5.98
N ALA A 45 -7.72 13.38 5.70
CA ALA A 45 -7.64 13.94 4.34
C ALA A 45 -6.92 13.01 3.37
N ALA A 46 -5.90 12.25 3.80
CA ALA A 46 -5.19 11.32 2.93
C ALA A 46 -6.11 10.20 2.40
N ILE A 47 -6.97 9.66 3.26
CA ILE A 47 -7.99 8.68 2.85
C ILE A 47 -9.05 9.36 1.97
N GLY A 48 -9.43 10.60 2.27
CA GLY A 48 -10.30 11.42 1.41
C GLY A 48 -9.76 11.54 -0.01
N PHE A 49 -8.51 11.96 -0.17
CA PHE A 49 -7.86 12.13 -1.47
C PHE A 49 -7.71 10.83 -2.26
N LEU A 50 -7.44 9.71 -1.56
CA LEU A 50 -7.44 8.38 -2.18
C LEU A 50 -8.82 7.99 -2.71
N ARG A 51 -9.87 8.26 -1.93
CA ARG A 51 -11.26 7.99 -2.34
C ARG A 51 -11.71 8.88 -3.48
N THR A 52 -11.27 10.13 -3.57
CA THR A 52 -11.66 11.03 -4.67
C THR A 52 -10.79 10.86 -5.91
N GLY A 53 -9.62 10.24 -5.78
CA GLY A 53 -8.63 10.15 -6.85
C GLY A 53 -7.74 11.38 -6.97
N GLU A 54 -7.94 12.40 -6.12
CA GLU A 54 -7.07 13.59 -6.05
C GLU A 54 -5.62 13.21 -5.74
N ARG A 55 -5.42 12.14 -4.99
CA ARG A 55 -4.11 11.49 -4.79
C ARG A 55 -4.27 10.00 -4.99
N SER A 56 -3.37 9.40 -5.76
CA SER A 56 -3.40 7.95 -6.05
C SER A 56 -2.27 7.17 -5.37
N THR A 57 -1.40 7.79 -4.56
CA THR A 57 -0.20 7.14 -4.04
C THR A 57 -0.04 7.20 -2.53
N ALA A 58 0.49 6.12 -1.94
CA ALA A 58 0.84 6.02 -0.52
C ALA A 58 2.24 5.43 -0.34
N SER A 59 2.80 5.51 0.87
CA SER A 59 3.95 4.66 1.23
C SER A 59 3.47 3.22 1.39
N ARG A 60 4.37 2.24 1.22
CA ARG A 60 4.05 0.83 1.42
C ARG A 60 3.50 0.53 2.81
N THR A 61 4.06 1.14 3.85
CA THR A 61 3.55 1.01 5.23
C THR A 61 2.08 1.40 5.35
N VAL A 62 1.68 2.53 4.74
CA VAL A 62 0.30 3.00 4.74
C VAL A 62 -0.59 2.09 3.90
N ALA A 63 -0.13 1.68 2.72
CA ALA A 63 -0.86 0.78 1.83
C ALA A 63 -1.18 -0.57 2.49
N VAL A 64 -0.19 -1.18 3.15
CA VAL A 64 -0.33 -2.43 3.91
C VAL A 64 -1.30 -2.26 5.07
N ALA A 65 -1.21 -1.14 5.82
CA ALA A 65 -2.11 -0.88 6.93
C ALA A 65 -3.58 -0.75 6.46
N ILE A 66 -3.81 -0.04 5.35
CA ILE A 66 -5.13 0.09 4.73
C ILE A 66 -5.65 -1.29 4.29
N ALA A 67 -4.87 -2.06 3.53
CA ALA A 67 -5.28 -3.37 3.03
C ALA A 67 -5.63 -4.34 4.16
N ARG A 68 -4.76 -4.43 5.18
CA ARG A 68 -4.99 -5.24 6.39
C ARG A 68 -6.26 -4.83 7.10
N ARG A 69 -6.53 -3.53 7.25
CA ARG A 69 -7.74 -3.06 7.94
C ARG A 69 -9.01 -3.38 7.16
N LEU A 70 -8.95 -3.37 5.84
CA LEU A 70 -10.06 -3.73 4.96
C LEU A 70 -10.24 -5.25 4.83
N GLY A 71 -9.26 -6.05 5.26
CA GLY A 71 -9.31 -7.51 5.21
C GLY A 71 -9.00 -8.08 3.84
N VAL A 72 -8.13 -7.41 3.07
CA VAL A 72 -7.65 -7.87 1.75
C VAL A 72 -6.13 -7.89 1.70
N ASP A 73 -5.57 -8.66 0.78
CA ASP A 73 -4.13 -8.63 0.50
C ASP A 73 -3.72 -7.30 -0.15
N GLU A 74 -2.48 -6.85 0.11
CA GLU A 74 -1.92 -5.58 -0.37
C GLU A 74 -2.14 -5.39 -1.88
N LEU A 75 -1.84 -6.42 -2.67
CA LEU A 75 -1.86 -6.37 -4.14
C LEU A 75 -3.27 -6.41 -4.75
N VAL A 76 -4.31 -6.63 -3.94
CA VAL A 76 -5.71 -6.49 -4.40
C VAL A 76 -6.05 -5.02 -4.63
N LEU A 77 -5.48 -4.12 -3.81
CA LEU A 77 -5.83 -2.71 -3.78
C LEU A 77 -4.72 -1.81 -4.34
N TRP A 78 -3.48 -2.29 -4.33
CA TRP A 78 -2.30 -1.48 -4.62
C TRP A 78 -1.37 -2.13 -5.66
N GLU A 79 -0.76 -1.29 -6.48
CA GLU A 79 0.34 -1.66 -7.37
C GLU A 79 1.65 -0.98 -6.91
N PRO A 80 2.80 -1.67 -6.90
CA PRO A 80 4.08 -1.05 -6.56
C PRO A 80 4.50 -0.04 -7.64
N LEU A 81 4.85 1.18 -7.23
CA LEU A 81 5.48 2.19 -8.08
C LEU A 81 7.00 2.09 -7.96
N GLY A 82 7.62 1.40 -8.91
CA GLY A 82 9.05 1.11 -8.97
C GLY A 82 9.33 -0.38 -9.17
N ARG A 83 10.57 -0.76 -9.50
CA ARG A 83 10.94 -2.18 -9.54
C ARG A 83 11.01 -2.71 -8.11
N SER A 84 10.37 -3.84 -7.85
CA SER A 84 10.41 -4.63 -6.60
C SER A 84 11.75 -5.35 -6.41
N VAL A 85 12.88 -4.66 -6.62
CA VAL A 85 14.17 -5.23 -6.20
C VAL A 85 14.30 -4.97 -4.71
N SER A 86 13.88 -5.94 -3.91
CA SER A 86 14.28 -6.02 -2.51
C SER A 86 15.81 -6.20 -2.45
N GLU A 87 16.49 -5.45 -1.58
CA GLU A 87 17.95 -5.47 -1.40
C GLU A 87 18.52 -6.85 -1.01
N GLU A 88 17.67 -7.82 -0.66
CA GLU A 88 18.07 -9.15 -0.17
C GLU A 88 18.35 -10.19 -1.27
N SER A 89 18.30 -9.84 -2.56
CA SER A 89 18.59 -10.80 -3.65
C SER A 89 19.54 -10.29 -4.73
N VAL A 90 20.56 -9.54 -4.33
CA VAL A 90 21.77 -9.36 -5.15
C VAL A 90 23.01 -9.75 -4.35
N SER A 91 23.04 -10.98 -3.81
CA SER A 91 24.24 -11.52 -3.15
C SER A 91 24.73 -12.86 -3.71
N THR A 92 24.09 -13.44 -4.73
CA THR A 92 24.66 -14.63 -5.39
C THR A 92 24.11 -14.76 -6.80
N SER A 93 24.93 -14.44 -7.82
CA SER A 93 24.94 -15.16 -9.13
C SER A 93 25.89 -14.60 -10.20
N VAL A 94 26.65 -13.52 -9.99
CA VAL A 94 27.60 -13.07 -11.05
C VAL A 94 28.86 -13.95 -11.15
N ALA A 95 29.09 -14.86 -10.20
CA ALA A 95 30.24 -15.76 -10.21
C ALA A 95 30.12 -16.98 -11.17
N ARG A 96 29.05 -17.10 -11.97
CA ARG A 96 28.88 -18.24 -12.91
C ARG A 96 28.95 -17.91 -14.40
N ILE A 97 29.19 -16.66 -14.78
CA ILE A 97 29.23 -16.26 -16.21
C ILE A 97 30.67 -16.20 -16.76
N ALA A 98 31.69 -16.36 -15.91
CA ALA A 98 33.10 -16.33 -16.33
C ALA A 98 33.83 -17.66 -16.03
N ALA A 99 33.31 -18.76 -16.58
CA ALA A 99 34.04 -20.02 -16.71
C ALA A 99 34.49 -20.21 -18.16
#